data_AF-A0A3R7D5A8-F1
#
_entry.id   AF-A0A3R7D5A8-F1
#
_cell.length_a   1.000
_cell.length_b   1.000
_cell.length_c   1.000
_cell.angle_alpha   90.00
_cell.angle_beta   90.00
_cell.angle_gamma   90.00
#
_symmetry.space_group_name_H-M   'P 1'
#
loop_
_entity.id
_entity.type
_entity.pdbx_description
1 polymer ?
#
loop_
_entity_poly.entity_id
_entity_poly.type
_entity_poly.pdbx_seq_one_letter_code
_entity_poly.pdbx_strand_id
1 'polypeptide(L)'
;MEGGDGVYKLAILGGGPAGVGILVRAARLGLLPQLLQPPDKSMRGVALVHGGSVDTLGVGNLGDYIINSNTFAKSLVTSVLEEKLDLDPPESVQGTFLATLATHPTAKRLMDAGNVTIALGELGKFLGAVGQQARLEMLKYTESSTCFVNTTALRVERVATAPPNDRALVENSKPPHVCKITIQSNGGAPTCIFAENVVLAMGGKQALPTSDLTASQLTKTWLSDHVLRDPGRVALAKVLAAAPQKKVCIVGGSHSAFSVAWTLLQKQPKDKSVSGVTFAPKDITILHRAPIRCYYATKKEAEADGAVVDKLDKCGSVHTFTGLREDAKALYQAIEAGRETRVRLFHVKKQSGPVQTQALDAATAIVWCCGYGTNMIPVTTADGALLKVCHSRGSSNGAIEIDLQGRLMHADSHQPIDWLFGIGVGFSLRAAFDEMRTETRADGVTVYHRRGRATLILASMFGTAPVYGSDCATFEQMVEKCERRRKDDKAAASPSAASHNREANLQRLASAKFTVDRGTVVNTPTSAANSPAPPSKLKESRQ
;
A
#
# COMPACT_ATOMS: atom_id res chain seq x y z
N MET A 1 -15.79 -38.91 8.75
CA MET A 1 -15.16 -38.14 9.84
C MET A 1 -13.66 -38.19 9.59
N GLU A 2 -13.07 -37.08 9.17
CA GLU A 2 -11.63 -36.91 8.98
C GLU A 2 -11.38 -35.40 8.91
N GLY A 3 -10.39 -34.89 9.65
CA GLY A 3 -10.20 -33.46 9.86
C GLY A 3 -9.90 -33.10 11.31
N GLY A 4 -8.82 -33.68 11.86
CA GLY A 4 -8.24 -33.26 13.14
C GLY A 4 -7.47 -31.94 12.98
N ASP A 5 -8.17 -30.86 12.65
CA ASP A 5 -7.55 -29.54 12.43
C ASP A 5 -7.21 -28.88 13.78
N GLY A 6 -5.95 -29.03 14.20
CA GLY A 6 -5.37 -28.31 15.33
C GLY A 6 -5.40 -26.78 15.15
N VAL A 7 -5.32 -26.05 16.26
CA VAL A 7 -5.48 -24.59 16.30
C VAL A 7 -4.30 -23.89 15.64
N TYR A 8 -4.56 -23.01 14.66
CA TYR A 8 -3.55 -22.15 14.04
C TYR A 8 -3.22 -20.94 14.93
N LYS A 9 -1.95 -20.52 14.96
CA LYS A 9 -1.53 -19.28 15.63
C LYS A 9 -2.10 -18.04 14.94
N LEU A 10 -2.24 -18.09 13.61
CA LEU A 10 -2.79 -17.00 12.80
C LEU A 10 -3.66 -17.50 11.64
N ALA A 11 -4.84 -16.92 11.50
CA ALA A 11 -5.62 -16.98 10.27
C ALA A 11 -5.58 -15.63 9.53
N ILE A 12 -5.22 -15.64 8.25
CA ILE A 12 -5.24 -14.47 7.37
C ILE A 12 -6.39 -14.64 6.37
N LEU A 13 -7.42 -13.82 6.52
CA LEU A 13 -8.62 -13.85 5.68
C LEU A 13 -8.47 -12.81 4.56
N GLY A 14 -8.05 -13.25 3.37
CA GLY A 14 -7.86 -12.41 2.19
C GLY A 14 -6.43 -12.40 1.67
N GLY A 15 -6.09 -13.35 0.79
CA GLY A 15 -4.78 -13.43 0.11
C GLY A 15 -4.46 -12.34 -0.94
N GLY A 16 -4.92 -11.10 -0.75
CA GLY A 16 -4.52 -9.95 -1.58
C GLY A 16 -3.14 -9.39 -1.20
N PRO A 17 -2.74 -8.22 -1.74
CA PRO A 17 -1.43 -7.62 -1.47
C PRO A 17 -1.23 -7.34 0.03
N ALA A 18 -2.31 -7.01 0.73
CA ALA A 18 -2.33 -6.77 2.17
C ALA A 18 -2.06 -8.03 3.00
N GLY A 19 -2.72 -9.15 2.69
CA GLY A 19 -2.55 -10.42 3.41
C GLY A 19 -1.19 -11.07 3.15
N VAL A 20 -0.79 -11.17 1.87
CA VAL A 20 0.56 -11.67 1.49
C VAL A 20 1.67 -10.76 2.03
N GLY A 21 1.38 -9.47 2.22
CA GLY A 21 2.29 -8.50 2.84
C GLY A 21 2.81 -8.89 4.23
N ILE A 22 2.03 -9.66 4.99
CA ILE A 22 2.44 -10.17 6.32
C ILE A 22 3.56 -11.20 6.17
N LEU A 23 3.43 -12.12 5.21
CA LEU A 23 4.45 -13.12 4.89
C LEU A 23 5.72 -12.46 4.32
N VAL A 24 5.57 -11.46 3.45
CA VAL A 24 6.69 -10.65 2.93
C VAL A 24 7.42 -9.94 4.07
N ARG A 25 6.71 -9.33 5.02
CA ARG A 25 7.34 -8.65 6.16
C ARG A 25 8.01 -9.64 7.11
N ALA A 26 7.38 -10.77 7.40
CA ALA A 26 7.94 -11.83 8.23
C ALA A 26 9.22 -12.42 7.62
N ALA A 27 9.26 -12.59 6.29
CA ALA A 27 10.46 -13.03 5.57
C ALA A 27 11.60 -12.03 5.73
N ARG A 28 11.33 -10.74 5.50
CA ARG A 28 12.35 -9.68 5.58
C ARG A 28 12.93 -9.48 6.98
N LEU A 29 12.22 -9.91 8.02
CA LEU A 29 12.65 -9.89 9.43
C LEU A 29 13.23 -11.24 9.92
N GLY A 30 13.30 -12.27 9.06
CA GLY A 30 13.74 -13.62 9.47
C GLY A 30 12.75 -14.41 10.33
N LEU A 31 11.55 -13.86 10.61
CA LEU A 31 10.53 -14.46 11.48
C LEU A 31 9.62 -15.48 10.75
N LEU A 32 9.69 -15.56 9.41
CA LEU A 32 8.81 -16.41 8.61
C LEU A 32 8.84 -17.90 9.02
N PRO A 33 9.99 -18.56 9.25
CA PRO A 33 10.00 -19.96 9.64
C PRO A 33 9.27 -20.20 10.97
N GLN A 34 9.48 -19.32 11.96
CA GLN A 34 8.80 -19.39 13.28
C GLN A 34 7.30 -19.08 13.18
N LEU A 35 6.87 -18.34 12.16
CA LEU A 35 5.47 -18.05 11.88
C LEU A 35 4.76 -19.23 11.19
N LEU A 36 5.42 -19.85 10.21
CA LEU A 36 4.86 -20.99 9.46
C LEU A 36 4.94 -22.31 10.23
N GLN A 37 5.95 -22.46 11.09
CA GLN A 37 6.15 -23.60 11.99
C GLN A 37 6.52 -23.09 13.39
N PRO A 38 5.53 -22.88 14.27
CA PRO A 38 5.77 -22.49 15.65
C PRO A 38 6.66 -23.53 16.37
N PRO A 39 7.56 -23.10 17.27
CA PRO A 39 8.35 -24.04 18.10
C PRO A 39 7.47 -24.80 19.10
N ASP A 40 6.33 -24.24 19.48
CA ASP A 40 5.26 -24.92 20.22
C ASP A 40 4.47 -25.84 19.28
N LYS A 41 4.73 -27.15 19.37
CA LYS A 41 4.05 -28.17 18.56
C LYS A 41 2.56 -28.33 18.87
N SER A 42 2.03 -27.72 19.94
CA SER A 42 0.59 -27.73 20.23
C SER A 42 -0.22 -26.78 19.33
N MET A 43 0.45 -25.97 18.49
CA MET A 43 -0.21 -25.05 17.57
C MET A 43 0.33 -25.15 16.15
N ARG A 44 -0.58 -24.98 15.19
CA ARG A 44 -0.28 -24.82 13.77
C ARG A 44 0.16 -23.38 13.50
N GLY A 45 0.88 -23.15 12.41
CA GLY A 45 1.40 -21.83 12.01
C GLY A 45 0.31 -20.92 11.44
N VAL A 46 0.19 -20.89 10.12
CA VAL A 46 -0.68 -19.95 9.40
C VAL A 46 -1.71 -20.66 8.52
N ALA A 47 -2.98 -20.26 8.67
CA ALA A 47 -4.04 -20.52 7.70
C ALA A 47 -4.26 -19.27 6.82
N LEU A 48 -3.93 -19.33 5.54
CA LEU A 48 -4.22 -18.27 4.57
C LEU A 48 -5.47 -18.65 3.76
N VAL A 49 -6.52 -17.82 3.81
CA VAL A 49 -7.79 -18.05 3.10
C VAL A 49 -7.92 -17.02 1.97
N HIS A 50 -8.12 -17.49 0.74
CA HIS A 50 -8.25 -16.66 -0.45
C HIS A 50 -9.38 -17.16 -1.36
N GLY A 51 -10.38 -16.31 -1.61
CA GLY A 51 -11.56 -16.65 -2.42
C GLY A 51 -11.29 -16.81 -3.91
N GLY A 52 -10.19 -16.26 -4.43
CA GLY A 52 -9.79 -16.39 -5.84
C GLY A 52 -8.88 -17.59 -6.11
N SER A 53 -8.45 -17.72 -7.38
CA SER A 53 -7.52 -18.77 -7.80
C SER A 53 -6.10 -18.54 -7.25
N VAL A 54 -5.18 -19.46 -7.57
CA VAL A 54 -3.75 -19.28 -7.24
C VAL A 54 -3.18 -18.04 -7.94
N ASP A 55 -3.67 -17.70 -9.14
CA ASP A 55 -3.13 -16.62 -9.97
C ASP A 55 -3.51 -15.22 -9.44
N THR A 56 -4.62 -15.11 -8.71
CA THR A 56 -5.06 -13.88 -8.04
C THR A 56 -4.41 -13.67 -6.68
N LEU A 57 -3.66 -14.64 -6.17
CA LEU A 57 -2.96 -14.57 -4.89
C LEU A 57 -1.86 -13.50 -4.93
N GLY A 58 -1.79 -12.65 -3.91
CA GLY A 58 -0.90 -11.49 -3.87
C GLY A 58 -1.36 -10.29 -4.72
N VAL A 59 -2.10 -10.52 -5.82
CA VAL A 59 -2.66 -9.46 -6.68
C VAL A 59 -3.96 -8.89 -6.11
N GLY A 60 -4.89 -9.78 -5.74
CA GLY A 60 -6.30 -9.43 -5.58
C GLY A 60 -6.86 -8.71 -6.81
N ASN A 61 -7.84 -7.82 -6.60
CA ASN A 61 -8.44 -7.00 -7.66
C ASN A 61 -7.50 -5.93 -8.25
N LEU A 62 -6.28 -5.73 -7.71
CA LEU A 62 -5.45 -4.57 -8.07
C LEU A 62 -4.95 -4.64 -9.52
N GLY A 63 -4.72 -5.85 -10.05
CA GLY A 63 -4.27 -6.06 -11.42
C GLY A 63 -5.33 -5.77 -12.49
N ASP A 64 -6.61 -5.75 -12.13
CA ASP A 64 -7.72 -5.55 -13.08
C ASP A 64 -7.94 -4.08 -13.44
N TYR A 65 -7.39 -3.16 -12.65
CA TYR A 65 -7.60 -1.74 -12.86
C TYR A 65 -6.80 -1.24 -14.06
N ILE A 66 -7.48 -0.53 -14.96
CA ILE A 66 -6.91 -0.04 -16.22
C ILE A 66 -6.17 1.30 -16.09
N ILE A 67 -5.91 1.75 -14.87
CA ILE A 67 -5.25 3.03 -14.56
C ILE A 67 -3.80 2.81 -14.10
N ASN A 68 -3.05 3.91 -14.02
CA ASN A 68 -1.71 3.90 -13.48
C ASN A 68 -1.71 3.90 -11.94
N SER A 69 -0.64 3.37 -11.36
CA SER A 69 -0.38 3.35 -9.92
C SER A 69 -0.22 4.75 -9.35
N ASN A 70 -0.71 4.98 -8.13
CA ASN A 70 -0.51 6.23 -7.39
C ASN A 70 0.87 6.27 -6.66
N THR A 71 1.76 5.35 -7.00
CA THR A 71 3.07 5.15 -6.38
C THR A 71 4.06 4.68 -7.44
N PHE A 72 5.28 5.21 -7.41
CA PHE A 72 6.33 4.90 -8.37
C PHE A 72 6.67 3.41 -8.39
N ALA A 73 6.98 2.89 -9.59
CA ALA A 73 7.28 1.48 -9.80
C ALA A 73 8.43 0.99 -8.91
N LYS A 74 9.55 1.73 -8.91
CA LYS A 74 10.71 1.47 -8.03
C LYS A 74 10.35 1.46 -6.55
N SER A 75 9.46 2.35 -6.09
CA SER A 75 9.04 2.40 -4.68
C SER A 75 8.27 1.17 -4.23
N LEU A 76 7.54 0.49 -5.12
CA LEU A 76 6.91 -0.78 -4.76
C LEU A 76 7.90 -1.94 -4.79
N VAL A 77 8.74 -2.09 -5.82
CA VAL A 77 9.71 -3.18 -5.88
C VAL A 77 10.67 -3.12 -4.70
N THR A 78 11.18 -1.93 -4.38
CA THR A 78 12.01 -1.71 -3.19
C THR A 78 11.24 -1.90 -1.87
N SER A 79 9.90 -1.90 -1.85
CA SER A 79 9.14 -2.26 -0.63
C SER A 79 9.19 -3.76 -0.30
N VAL A 80 9.50 -4.58 -1.29
CA VAL A 80 9.63 -6.04 -1.18
C VAL A 80 11.11 -6.47 -1.20
N LEU A 81 11.94 -5.87 -2.05
CA LEU A 81 13.29 -6.36 -2.38
C LEU A 81 14.46 -5.52 -1.86
N GLU A 82 14.23 -4.40 -1.19
CA GLU A 82 15.33 -3.58 -0.65
C GLU A 82 15.93 -4.22 0.60
N GLU A 83 17.24 -4.37 0.63
CA GLU A 83 18.01 -4.75 1.81
C GLU A 83 18.31 -3.52 2.66
N LYS A 84 18.27 -3.69 3.99
CA LYS A 84 18.61 -2.68 4.99
C LYS A 84 19.25 -3.32 6.22
N LEU A 85 20.53 -3.67 6.05
CA LEU A 85 21.37 -4.24 7.10
C LEU A 85 21.76 -3.20 8.18
N ASP A 86 21.56 -1.91 7.87
CA ASP A 86 21.75 -0.74 8.73
C ASP A 86 20.62 -0.50 9.73
N LEU A 87 19.50 -1.20 9.60
CA LEU A 87 18.36 -1.11 10.52
C LEU A 87 18.49 -2.05 11.72
N ASP A 88 17.73 -1.72 12.76
CA ASP A 88 17.52 -2.51 13.97
C ASP A 88 16.01 -2.78 14.10
N PRO A 89 15.52 -4.02 13.87
CA PRO A 89 16.26 -5.17 13.36
C PRO A 89 16.67 -5.00 11.87
N PRO A 90 17.72 -5.71 11.39
CA PRO A 90 18.15 -5.65 10.00
C PRO A 90 17.11 -6.30 9.08
N GLU A 91 16.83 -5.67 7.94
CA GLU A 91 15.91 -6.20 6.92
C GLU A 91 16.72 -6.83 5.76
N SER A 92 16.55 -8.12 5.49
CA SER A 92 17.24 -8.81 4.39
C SER A 92 16.30 -9.66 3.56
N VAL A 93 16.59 -9.82 2.26
CA VAL A 93 15.91 -10.79 1.39
C VAL A 93 16.76 -12.02 1.10
N GLN A 94 18.03 -12.03 1.50
CA GLN A 94 18.96 -13.14 1.28
C GLN A 94 18.52 -14.37 2.08
N GLY A 95 18.59 -15.55 1.48
CA GLY A 95 18.10 -16.80 2.08
C GLY A 95 16.56 -16.92 2.16
N THR A 96 15.80 -15.93 1.68
CA THR A 96 14.32 -15.97 1.67
C THR A 96 13.76 -16.27 0.28
N PHE A 97 12.47 -16.64 0.21
CA PHE A 97 11.73 -16.79 -1.05
C PHE A 97 11.69 -15.51 -1.92
N LEU A 98 12.03 -14.35 -1.36
CA LEU A 98 12.04 -13.07 -2.08
C LEU A 98 13.30 -12.89 -2.94
N ALA A 99 14.40 -13.59 -2.65
CA ALA A 99 15.65 -13.44 -3.39
C ALA A 99 15.50 -13.77 -4.89
N THR A 100 14.67 -14.76 -5.23
CA THR A 100 14.40 -15.17 -6.62
C THR A 100 13.62 -14.12 -7.41
N LEU A 101 12.89 -13.22 -6.74
CA LEU A 101 12.10 -12.18 -7.39
C LEU A 101 12.96 -11.04 -7.94
N ALA A 102 14.19 -10.86 -7.46
CA ALA A 102 15.12 -9.84 -7.98
C ALA A 102 15.54 -10.11 -9.43
N THR A 103 15.58 -11.37 -9.85
CA THR A 103 15.90 -11.74 -11.25
C THR A 103 14.67 -11.75 -12.16
N HIS A 104 13.46 -11.70 -11.60
CA HIS A 104 12.21 -11.86 -12.33
C HIS A 104 11.99 -10.72 -13.37
N PRO A 105 11.56 -11.01 -14.61
CA PRO A 105 11.45 -10.01 -15.69
C PRO A 105 10.58 -8.81 -15.32
N THR A 106 9.46 -9.00 -14.63
CA THR A 106 8.60 -7.88 -14.19
C THR A 106 9.28 -7.00 -13.14
N ALA A 107 10.08 -7.57 -12.23
CA ALA A 107 10.79 -6.79 -11.21
C ALA A 107 11.87 -5.91 -11.85
N LYS A 108 12.63 -6.45 -12.82
CA LYS A 108 13.58 -5.67 -13.62
C LYS A 108 12.91 -4.52 -14.34
N ARG A 109 11.87 -4.79 -15.17
CA ARG A 109 11.12 -3.74 -15.89
C ARG A 109 10.55 -2.64 -14.98
N LEU A 110 10.10 -2.99 -13.77
CA LEU A 110 9.62 -2.02 -12.78
C LEU A 110 10.75 -1.19 -12.14
N MET A 111 11.95 -1.76 -12.00
CA MET A 111 13.13 -1.04 -11.52
C MET A 111 13.72 -0.14 -12.61
N ASP A 112 13.78 -0.62 -13.86
CA ASP A 112 14.23 0.12 -15.04
C ASP A 112 13.33 1.33 -15.32
N ALA A 113 12.02 1.20 -15.12
CA ALA A 113 11.06 2.30 -15.16
C ALA A 113 11.31 3.37 -14.07
N GLY A 114 12.00 3.02 -12.97
CA GLY A 114 12.45 3.97 -11.96
C GLY A 114 11.32 4.73 -11.26
N ASN A 115 11.39 6.06 -11.32
CA ASN A 115 10.49 6.98 -10.61
C ASN A 115 9.26 7.38 -11.46
N VAL A 116 8.84 6.56 -12.42
CA VAL A 116 7.56 6.74 -13.12
C VAL A 116 6.46 5.89 -12.51
N THR A 117 5.20 6.27 -12.74
CA THR A 117 4.05 5.42 -12.46
C THR A 117 3.81 4.45 -13.62
N ILE A 118 3.37 3.24 -13.28
CA ILE A 118 3.10 2.17 -14.25
C ILE A 118 1.63 1.74 -14.16
N ALA A 119 1.09 1.18 -15.24
CA ALA A 119 -0.21 0.55 -15.26
C ALA A 119 -0.35 -0.51 -14.15
N LEU A 120 -1.45 -0.47 -13.41
CA LEU A 120 -1.71 -1.40 -12.30
C LEU A 120 -1.73 -2.87 -12.73
N GLY A 121 -2.05 -3.17 -14.00
CA GLY A 121 -1.92 -4.52 -14.56
C GLY A 121 -0.48 -5.06 -14.62
N GLU A 122 0.53 -4.25 -14.95
CA GLU A 122 1.94 -4.69 -14.87
C GLU A 122 2.40 -4.82 -13.42
N LEU A 123 1.91 -3.93 -12.54
CA LEU A 123 2.15 -4.02 -11.10
C LEU A 123 1.56 -5.32 -10.51
N GLY A 124 0.37 -5.69 -10.96
CA GLY A 124 -0.31 -6.93 -10.62
C GLY A 124 0.51 -8.17 -10.98
N LYS A 125 1.16 -8.19 -12.16
CA LYS A 125 2.06 -9.30 -12.55
C LYS A 125 3.22 -9.50 -11.59
N PHE A 126 3.78 -8.41 -11.02
CA PHE A 126 4.83 -8.52 -10.00
C PHE A 126 4.26 -9.04 -8.67
N LEU A 127 3.11 -8.50 -8.23
CA LEU A 127 2.44 -8.95 -7.00
C LEU A 127 1.96 -10.41 -7.07
N GLY A 128 1.61 -10.91 -8.26
CA GLY A 128 1.27 -12.31 -8.50
C GLY A 128 2.49 -13.22 -8.36
N ALA A 129 3.65 -12.80 -8.89
CA ALA A 129 4.90 -13.52 -8.66
C ALA A 129 5.27 -13.56 -7.15
N VAL A 130 5.08 -12.45 -6.42
CA VAL A 130 5.25 -12.42 -4.95
C VAL A 130 4.30 -13.41 -4.26
N GLY A 131 3.01 -13.42 -4.63
CA GLY A 131 2.02 -14.34 -4.08
C GLY A 131 2.32 -15.81 -4.38
N GLN A 132 2.77 -16.12 -5.61
CA GLN A 132 3.17 -17.46 -6.01
C GLN A 132 4.36 -17.97 -5.20
N GLN A 133 5.42 -17.16 -5.04
CA GLN A 133 6.58 -17.56 -4.23
C GLN A 133 6.20 -17.71 -2.74
N ALA A 134 5.36 -16.83 -2.19
CA ALA A 134 4.86 -16.97 -0.82
C ALA A 134 4.05 -18.26 -0.62
N ARG A 135 3.23 -18.67 -1.60
CA ARG A 135 2.53 -19.97 -1.58
C ARG A 135 3.49 -21.15 -1.66
N LEU A 136 4.50 -21.09 -2.53
CA LEU A 136 5.52 -22.15 -2.62
C LEU A 136 6.30 -22.30 -1.31
N GLU A 137 6.55 -21.20 -0.59
CA GLU A 137 7.15 -21.24 0.74
C GLU A 137 6.22 -21.92 1.77
N MET A 138 4.93 -21.55 1.81
CA MET A 138 3.96 -22.21 2.69
C MET A 138 3.83 -23.72 2.41
N LEU A 139 3.98 -24.15 1.16
CA LEU A 139 3.93 -25.56 0.76
C LEU A 139 5.14 -26.39 1.25
N LYS A 140 6.19 -25.77 1.78
CA LYS A 140 7.26 -26.50 2.51
C LYS A 140 6.84 -26.92 3.92
N TYR A 141 5.78 -26.32 4.44
CA TYR A 141 5.31 -26.45 5.83
C TYR A 141 3.88 -26.99 5.89
N THR A 142 3.53 -27.98 5.07
CA THR A 142 2.15 -28.52 4.94
C THR A 142 1.57 -29.09 6.24
N GLU A 143 2.41 -29.62 7.12
CA GLU A 143 2.00 -30.13 8.43
C GLU A 143 1.46 -28.99 9.34
N SER A 144 2.15 -27.85 9.35
CA SER A 144 1.86 -26.73 10.25
C SER A 144 1.10 -25.57 9.61
N SER A 145 1.16 -25.34 8.31
CA SER A 145 0.56 -24.20 7.62
C SER A 145 -0.24 -24.63 6.39
N THR A 146 -1.26 -23.85 6.02
CA THR A 146 -2.16 -24.21 4.91
C THR A 146 -2.65 -22.97 4.17
N CYS A 147 -2.70 -23.06 2.83
CA CYS A 147 -3.18 -21.99 1.96
C CYS A 147 -4.44 -22.47 1.20
N PHE A 148 -5.60 -22.07 1.69
CA PHE A 148 -6.91 -22.36 1.11
C PHE A 148 -7.21 -21.36 -0.02
N VAL A 149 -7.06 -21.79 -1.28
CA VAL A 149 -7.46 -21.04 -2.48
C VAL A 149 -8.86 -21.43 -2.94
N ASN A 150 -9.50 -20.62 -3.79
CA ASN A 150 -10.90 -20.73 -4.19
C ASN A 150 -11.86 -20.86 -2.99
N THR A 151 -11.47 -20.32 -1.83
CA THR A 151 -12.10 -20.56 -0.53
C THR A 151 -12.40 -19.23 0.15
N THR A 152 -13.68 -19.00 0.47
CA THR A 152 -14.16 -17.76 1.08
C THR A 152 -14.45 -17.98 2.56
N ALA A 153 -13.96 -17.09 3.42
CA ALA A 153 -14.39 -17.05 4.82
C ALA A 153 -15.78 -16.42 4.91
N LEU A 154 -16.71 -17.10 5.58
CA LEU A 154 -18.12 -16.70 5.70
C LEU A 154 -18.41 -15.96 7.00
N ARG A 155 -17.79 -16.38 8.11
CA ARG A 155 -17.93 -15.76 9.44
C ARG A 155 -16.78 -16.15 10.37
N VAL A 156 -16.61 -15.39 11.45
CA VAL A 156 -15.71 -15.70 12.56
C VAL A 156 -16.50 -15.71 13.86
N GLU A 157 -16.33 -16.74 14.69
CA GLU A 157 -17.04 -16.94 15.94
C GLU A 157 -16.01 -17.08 17.06
N ARG A 158 -16.02 -16.22 18.08
CA ARG A 158 -15.17 -16.42 19.26
C ARG A 158 -15.75 -17.56 20.10
N VAL A 159 -14.93 -18.54 20.47
CA VAL A 159 -15.33 -19.69 21.29
C VAL A 159 -14.69 -19.56 22.67
N ALA A 160 -15.46 -19.85 23.73
CA ALA A 160 -15.02 -19.72 25.13
C ALA A 160 -14.07 -20.84 25.58
N THR A 161 -14.10 -21.99 24.91
CA THR A 161 -13.26 -23.16 25.18
C THR A 161 -12.65 -23.68 23.89
N ALA A 162 -11.38 -24.08 23.94
CA ALA A 162 -10.77 -24.86 22.86
C ALA A 162 -11.53 -26.19 22.69
N PRO A 163 -11.55 -26.80 21.48
CA PRO A 163 -12.14 -28.13 21.30
C PRO A 163 -11.46 -29.15 22.25
N PRO A 164 -12.21 -30.13 22.79
CA PRO A 164 -11.83 -30.87 24.02
C PRO A 164 -10.66 -31.85 23.93
N ASN A 165 -9.83 -31.79 22.88
CA ASN A 165 -8.80 -32.81 22.60
C ASN A 165 -7.37 -32.43 23.03
N ASP A 166 -7.09 -31.19 23.43
CA ASP A 166 -5.76 -30.82 23.92
C ASP A 166 -5.80 -29.60 24.86
N ARG A 167 -5.64 -29.85 26.16
CA ARG A 167 -4.63 -29.19 27.04
C ARG A 167 -4.81 -29.59 28.49
N ALA A 168 -3.74 -30.14 29.08
CA ALA A 168 -3.55 -30.10 30.52
C ALA A 168 -3.41 -28.63 30.99
N LEU A 169 -3.85 -28.38 32.22
CA LEU A 169 -3.88 -27.04 32.82
C LEU A 169 -2.47 -26.49 33.04
N VAL A 170 -2.25 -25.22 32.67
CA VAL A 170 -1.09 -24.42 33.11
C VAL A 170 -1.64 -23.14 33.75
N GLU A 171 -1.48 -23.02 35.07
CA GLU A 171 -2.27 -22.12 35.93
C GLU A 171 -2.01 -20.61 35.81
N ASN A 172 -1.08 -20.16 34.96
CA ASN A 172 -0.62 -18.75 34.93
C ASN A 172 -0.76 -18.04 33.56
N SER A 173 -1.59 -18.56 32.65
CA SER A 173 -1.83 -17.96 31.34
C SER A 173 -3.27 -17.46 31.20
N LYS A 174 -3.49 -16.31 30.55
CA LYS A 174 -4.83 -15.85 30.14
C LYS A 174 -5.57 -17.02 29.45
N PRO A 175 -6.88 -17.23 29.69
CA PRO A 175 -7.61 -18.36 29.11
C PRO A 175 -7.49 -18.33 27.58
N PRO A 176 -7.13 -19.47 26.94
CA PRO A 176 -6.89 -19.52 25.51
C PRO A 176 -8.19 -19.22 24.76
N HIS A 177 -8.24 -18.06 24.13
CA HIS A 177 -9.36 -17.68 23.26
C HIS A 177 -9.12 -18.32 21.89
N VAL A 178 -10.13 -19.02 21.38
CA VAL A 178 -10.05 -19.67 20.07
C VAL A 178 -11.16 -19.12 19.19
N CYS A 179 -10.79 -18.71 17.98
CA CYS A 179 -11.69 -18.21 16.96
C CYS A 179 -11.99 -19.32 15.98
N LYS A 180 -13.26 -19.73 15.90
CA LYS A 180 -13.77 -20.64 14.88
C LYS A 180 -14.10 -19.83 13.63
N ILE A 181 -13.52 -20.19 12.49
CA ILE A 181 -13.72 -19.50 11.22
C ILE A 181 -14.43 -20.47 10.28
N THR A 182 -15.64 -20.13 9.86
CA THR A 182 -16.34 -20.92 8.84
C THR A 182 -15.82 -20.50 7.47
N ILE A 183 -15.31 -21.47 6.71
CA ILE A 183 -14.80 -21.29 5.35
C ILE A 183 -15.61 -22.14 4.38
N GLN A 184 -15.70 -21.72 3.12
CA GLN A 184 -16.36 -22.50 2.08
C GLN A 184 -15.51 -22.46 0.80
N SER A 185 -15.09 -23.65 0.34
CA SER A 185 -14.50 -23.83 -0.97
C SER A 185 -15.56 -23.69 -2.06
N ASN A 186 -15.19 -23.18 -3.23
CA ASN A 186 -16.12 -22.94 -4.34
C ASN A 186 -16.89 -24.22 -4.73
N GLY A 187 -18.22 -24.20 -4.60
CA GLY A 187 -19.10 -25.36 -4.83
C GLY A 187 -19.09 -26.43 -3.73
N GLY A 188 -18.31 -26.26 -2.66
CA GLY A 188 -18.21 -27.20 -1.54
C GLY A 188 -19.15 -26.87 -0.36
N ALA A 189 -19.27 -27.83 0.56
CA ALA A 189 -19.91 -27.60 1.85
C ALA A 189 -19.05 -26.69 2.74
N PRO A 190 -19.65 -25.84 3.61
CA PRO A 190 -18.89 -25.07 4.59
C PRO A 190 -18.15 -25.97 5.59
N THR A 191 -16.87 -25.70 5.81
CA THR A 191 -16.04 -26.32 6.85
C THR A 191 -15.60 -25.28 7.87
N CYS A 192 -14.94 -25.69 8.95
CA CYS A 192 -14.48 -24.79 10.01
C CYS A 192 -13.01 -25.04 10.33
N ILE A 193 -12.25 -23.97 10.47
CA ILE A 193 -10.88 -23.97 11.00
C ILE A 193 -10.83 -23.17 12.31
N PHE A 194 -9.84 -23.44 13.16
CA PHE A 194 -9.68 -22.77 14.45
C PHE A 194 -8.37 -22.01 14.49
N ALA A 195 -8.39 -20.76 14.97
CA ALA A 195 -7.18 -19.95 15.13
C ALA A 195 -7.23 -19.11 16.41
N GLU A 196 -6.08 -18.82 17.01
CA GLU A 196 -5.97 -17.87 18.13
C GLU A 196 -6.20 -16.44 17.62
N ASN A 197 -5.39 -15.99 16.66
CA ASN A 197 -5.44 -14.65 16.09
C ASN A 197 -6.04 -14.64 14.67
N VAL A 198 -6.85 -13.62 14.36
CA VAL A 198 -7.48 -13.47 13.04
C VAL A 198 -7.15 -12.10 12.44
N VAL A 199 -6.60 -12.10 11.22
CA VAL A 199 -6.37 -10.90 10.42
C VAL A 199 -7.36 -10.83 9.27
N LEU A 200 -8.11 -9.74 9.21
CA LEU A 200 -9.01 -9.40 8.12
C LEU A 200 -8.26 -8.58 7.06
N ALA A 201 -7.98 -9.21 5.93
CA ALA A 201 -7.34 -8.64 4.73
C ALA A 201 -8.29 -8.62 3.51
N MET A 202 -9.60 -8.64 3.76
CA MET A 202 -10.69 -8.87 2.79
C MET A 202 -10.92 -7.73 1.76
N GLY A 203 -10.11 -6.67 1.79
CA GLY A 203 -10.19 -5.54 0.87
C GLY A 203 -11.30 -4.54 1.19
N GLY A 204 -11.47 -3.56 0.28
CA GLY A 204 -12.53 -2.56 0.34
C GLY A 204 -13.69 -2.91 -0.58
N LYS A 205 -14.91 -2.50 -0.21
CA LYS A 205 -16.13 -2.64 -1.00
C LYS A 205 -16.75 -1.26 -1.24
N GLN A 206 -17.24 -1.02 -2.45
CA GLN A 206 -18.13 0.13 -2.72
C GLN A 206 -19.59 -0.31 -2.61
N ALA A 207 -20.43 0.57 -2.09
CA ALA A 207 -21.88 0.39 -2.03
C ALA A 207 -22.57 1.48 -2.85
N LEU A 208 -23.73 1.16 -3.43
CA LEU A 208 -24.59 2.17 -4.05
C LEU A 208 -25.19 3.08 -2.96
N PRO A 209 -25.27 4.40 -3.18
CA PRO A 209 -25.75 5.35 -2.19
C PRO A 209 -27.27 5.43 -2.17
N THR A 210 -27.91 4.37 -1.65
CA THR A 210 -29.39 4.24 -1.65
C THR A 210 -30.12 5.32 -0.84
N SER A 211 -29.42 6.01 0.08
CA SER A 211 -29.95 7.14 0.85
C SER A 211 -29.82 8.50 0.15
N ASP A 212 -28.83 8.64 -0.75
CA ASP A 212 -28.41 9.96 -1.25
C ASP A 212 -28.93 10.24 -2.68
N LEU A 213 -29.47 9.23 -3.35
CA LEU A 213 -29.95 9.28 -4.74
C LEU A 213 -31.37 8.75 -4.86
N THR A 214 -32.15 9.34 -5.78
CA THR A 214 -33.50 8.85 -6.12
C THR A 214 -33.44 7.52 -6.87
N ALA A 215 -34.54 6.76 -6.90
CA ALA A 215 -34.61 5.51 -7.66
C ALA A 215 -34.20 5.66 -9.14
N SER A 216 -34.57 6.77 -9.79
CA SER A 216 -34.21 7.08 -11.19
C SER A 216 -32.73 7.48 -11.35
N GLN A 217 -32.08 7.97 -10.30
CA GLN A 217 -30.64 8.23 -10.29
C GLN A 217 -29.85 6.95 -10.02
N LEU A 218 -30.33 6.07 -9.14
CA LEU A 218 -29.70 4.79 -8.82
C LEU A 218 -29.59 3.86 -10.04
N THR A 219 -30.62 3.77 -10.89
CA THR A 219 -30.59 2.92 -12.10
C THR A 219 -29.50 3.32 -13.10
N LYS A 220 -29.10 4.60 -13.11
CA LYS A 220 -28.00 5.13 -13.95
C LYS A 220 -26.69 5.34 -13.18
N THR A 221 -26.59 4.83 -11.95
CA THR A 221 -25.41 4.97 -11.09
C THR A 221 -24.46 3.77 -11.22
N TRP A 222 -23.19 4.08 -11.49
CA TRP A 222 -22.08 3.15 -11.63
C TRP A 222 -21.10 3.35 -10.48
N LEU A 223 -20.50 2.27 -9.98
CA LEU A 223 -19.46 2.35 -8.96
C LEU A 223 -18.09 2.53 -9.62
N SER A 224 -17.24 3.40 -9.06
CA SER A 224 -15.90 3.67 -9.61
C SER A 224 -15.04 2.42 -9.75
N ASP A 225 -15.14 1.46 -8.82
CA ASP A 225 -14.45 0.16 -8.86
C ASP A 225 -14.79 -0.62 -10.14
N HIS A 226 -16.04 -0.59 -10.59
CA HIS A 226 -16.48 -1.29 -11.79
C HIS A 226 -16.04 -0.54 -13.06
N VAL A 227 -16.18 0.79 -13.09
CA VAL A 227 -15.82 1.63 -14.25
C VAL A 227 -14.31 1.67 -14.49
N LEU A 228 -13.49 1.52 -13.45
CA LEU A 228 -12.02 1.47 -13.53
C LEU A 228 -11.47 0.10 -13.94
N ARG A 229 -12.33 -0.87 -14.28
CA ARG A 229 -11.96 -2.17 -14.86
C ARG A 229 -12.53 -2.31 -16.27
N ASP A 230 -11.88 -3.11 -17.12
CA ASP A 230 -12.25 -3.22 -18.54
C ASP A 230 -13.74 -3.59 -18.78
N PRO A 231 -14.35 -4.58 -18.07
CA PRO A 231 -15.75 -4.95 -18.28
C PRO A 231 -16.75 -3.81 -18.00
N GLY A 232 -16.59 -3.11 -16.87
CA GLY A 232 -17.50 -2.02 -16.50
C GLY A 232 -17.28 -0.76 -17.33
N ARG A 233 -16.05 -0.50 -17.79
CA ARG A 233 -15.79 0.55 -18.79
C ARG A 233 -16.49 0.25 -20.11
N VAL A 234 -16.42 -0.98 -20.61
CA VAL A 234 -17.10 -1.38 -21.87
C VAL A 234 -18.62 -1.27 -21.72
N ALA A 235 -19.19 -1.68 -20.58
CA ALA A 235 -20.61 -1.54 -20.30
C ALA A 235 -21.06 -0.06 -20.27
N LEU A 236 -20.32 0.79 -19.55
CA LEU A 236 -20.59 2.24 -19.51
C LEU A 236 -20.45 2.89 -20.90
N ALA A 237 -19.44 2.51 -21.68
CA ALA A 237 -19.24 3.02 -23.04
C ALA A 237 -20.42 2.64 -23.97
N LYS A 238 -20.96 1.42 -23.87
CA LYS A 238 -22.16 0.99 -24.61
C LYS A 238 -23.39 1.85 -24.25
N VAL A 239 -23.61 2.14 -22.97
CA VAL A 239 -24.70 3.01 -22.50
C VAL A 239 -24.53 4.45 -23.00
N LEU A 240 -23.31 5.00 -22.94
CA LEU A 240 -23.02 6.36 -23.44
C LEU A 240 -23.08 6.47 -24.98
N ALA A 241 -22.77 5.39 -25.71
CA ALA A 241 -22.88 5.36 -27.17
C ALA A 241 -24.34 5.30 -27.64
N ALA A 242 -25.22 4.61 -26.91
CA ALA A 242 -26.65 4.51 -27.22
C ALA A 242 -27.48 5.74 -26.77
N ALA A 243 -26.92 6.60 -25.91
CA ALA A 243 -27.66 7.73 -25.33
C ALA A 243 -27.67 8.98 -26.24
N PRO A 244 -28.78 9.75 -26.26
CA PRO A 244 -28.88 10.98 -27.05
C PRO A 244 -27.99 12.12 -26.51
N GLN A 245 -27.57 12.06 -25.25
CA GLN A 245 -26.59 12.98 -24.66
C GLN A 245 -25.51 12.17 -23.94
N LYS A 246 -24.25 12.60 -24.03
CA LYS A 246 -23.07 11.88 -23.49
C LYS A 246 -22.61 12.43 -22.14
N LYS A 247 -23.55 12.96 -21.35
CA LYS A 247 -23.27 13.64 -20.08
C LYS A 247 -22.98 12.63 -18.96
N VAL A 248 -21.86 12.84 -18.27
CA VAL A 248 -21.43 12.00 -17.13
C VAL A 248 -21.29 12.88 -15.90
N CYS A 249 -21.90 12.48 -14.79
CA CYS A 249 -21.72 13.12 -13.48
C CYS A 249 -20.91 12.22 -12.54
N ILE A 250 -19.72 12.64 -12.16
CA ILE A 250 -18.83 11.94 -11.24
C ILE A 250 -18.97 12.57 -9.86
N VAL A 251 -19.33 11.79 -8.84
CA VAL A 251 -19.50 12.28 -7.46
C VAL A 251 -18.31 11.86 -6.61
N GLY A 252 -17.44 12.80 -6.30
CA GLY A 252 -16.21 12.59 -5.52
C GLY A 252 -15.11 13.57 -5.92
N GLY A 253 -14.29 13.99 -4.95
CA GLY A 253 -13.13 14.87 -5.17
C GLY A 253 -11.77 14.21 -4.88
N SER A 254 -11.73 12.88 -4.86
CA SER A 254 -10.54 12.07 -4.56
C SER A 254 -9.93 11.48 -5.84
N HIS A 255 -8.77 10.83 -5.71
CA HIS A 255 -8.02 10.27 -6.84
C HIS A 255 -8.88 9.41 -7.78
N SER A 256 -9.73 8.52 -7.25
CA SER A 256 -10.63 7.68 -8.04
C SER A 256 -11.57 8.45 -8.98
N ALA A 257 -12.04 9.65 -8.59
CA ALA A 257 -12.90 10.47 -9.43
C ALA A 257 -12.16 11.02 -10.66
N PHE A 258 -10.93 11.51 -10.44
CA PHE A 258 -10.06 12.00 -11.51
C PHE A 258 -9.54 10.86 -12.38
N SER A 259 -9.26 9.68 -11.81
CA SER A 259 -8.93 8.47 -12.57
C SER A 259 -10.06 8.04 -13.51
N VAL A 260 -11.33 8.11 -13.08
CA VAL A 260 -12.48 7.83 -13.95
C VAL A 260 -12.55 8.85 -15.08
N ALA A 261 -12.48 10.16 -14.77
CA ALA A 261 -12.52 11.22 -15.78
C ALA A 261 -11.39 11.05 -16.82
N TRP A 262 -10.15 10.86 -16.37
CA TRP A 262 -8.99 10.63 -17.23
C TRP A 262 -9.18 9.39 -18.13
N THR A 263 -9.71 8.30 -17.56
CA THR A 263 -9.97 7.05 -18.31
C THR A 263 -11.01 7.26 -19.41
N LEU A 264 -12.10 7.98 -19.13
CA LEU A 264 -13.13 8.31 -20.11
C LEU A 264 -12.60 9.19 -21.25
N LEU A 265 -11.69 10.12 -20.96
CA LEU A 265 -11.12 11.03 -21.96
C LEU A 265 -10.04 10.38 -22.83
N GLN A 266 -9.16 9.57 -22.24
CA GLN A 266 -7.92 9.11 -22.88
C GLN A 266 -7.94 7.64 -23.34
N LYS A 267 -8.81 6.79 -22.77
CA LYS A 267 -8.82 5.35 -23.07
C LYS A 267 -10.13 4.95 -23.75
N GLN A 268 -10.07 4.81 -25.07
CA GLN A 268 -11.14 4.19 -25.85
C GLN A 268 -11.27 2.68 -25.54
N PRO A 269 -12.48 2.09 -25.61
CA PRO A 269 -12.66 0.64 -25.47
C PRO A 269 -11.77 -0.14 -26.45
N LYS A 270 -11.21 -1.27 -26.01
CA LYS A 270 -10.46 -2.18 -26.91
C LYS A 270 -11.39 -3.02 -27.80
N ASP A 271 -12.64 -3.16 -27.38
CA ASP A 271 -13.70 -3.88 -28.09
C ASP A 271 -14.10 -3.08 -29.35
N LYS A 272 -13.73 -3.59 -30.53
CA LYS A 272 -14.06 -2.97 -31.83
C LYS A 272 -15.57 -2.90 -32.11
N SER A 273 -16.41 -3.62 -31.36
CA SER A 273 -17.87 -3.52 -31.48
C SER A 273 -18.45 -2.27 -30.80
N VAL A 274 -17.65 -1.53 -30.02
CA VAL A 274 -18.05 -0.30 -29.34
C VAL A 274 -17.38 0.90 -30.00
N SER A 275 -18.17 1.74 -30.65
CA SER A 275 -17.70 3.03 -31.16
C SER A 275 -17.20 3.93 -30.03
N GLY A 276 -16.10 4.63 -30.27
CA GLY A 276 -15.49 5.49 -29.26
C GLY A 276 -16.42 6.62 -28.80
N VAL A 277 -16.42 6.90 -27.49
CA VAL A 277 -17.26 7.97 -26.93
C VAL A 277 -16.51 9.29 -27.02
N THR A 278 -16.90 10.13 -27.98
CA THR A 278 -16.45 11.53 -28.05
C THR A 278 -17.30 12.41 -27.13
N PHE A 279 -16.65 13.14 -26.22
CA PHE A 279 -17.28 14.11 -25.32
C PHE A 279 -17.11 15.54 -25.85
N ALA A 280 -18.19 16.32 -25.80
CA ALA A 280 -18.18 17.75 -26.09
C ALA A 280 -17.71 18.57 -24.86
N PRO A 281 -17.43 19.87 -25.01
CA PRO A 281 -17.14 20.74 -23.87
C PRO A 281 -18.24 20.64 -22.80
N LYS A 282 -17.84 20.54 -21.52
CA LYS A 282 -18.71 20.46 -20.33
C LYS A 282 -19.58 19.18 -20.18
N ASP A 283 -19.39 18.14 -21.00
CA ASP A 283 -20.14 16.87 -20.86
C ASP A 283 -19.80 16.09 -19.57
N ILE A 284 -18.55 16.14 -19.10
CA ILE A 284 -18.13 15.48 -17.86
C ILE A 284 -18.19 16.47 -16.71
N THR A 285 -18.92 16.12 -15.65
CA THR A 285 -19.16 16.97 -14.48
C THR A 285 -18.61 16.29 -13.24
N ILE A 286 -17.68 16.92 -12.50
CA ILE A 286 -17.17 16.38 -11.23
C ILE A 286 -17.74 17.19 -10.07
N LEU A 287 -18.54 16.55 -9.21
CA LEU A 287 -19.08 17.12 -7.98
C LEU A 287 -18.19 16.76 -6.80
N HIS A 288 -17.66 17.76 -6.09
CA HIS A 288 -16.81 17.56 -4.92
C HIS A 288 -17.21 18.46 -3.75
N ARG A 289 -17.13 17.97 -2.50
CA ARG A 289 -17.54 18.72 -1.30
C ARG A 289 -16.40 19.51 -0.62
N ALA A 290 -15.16 19.15 -0.91
CA ALA A 290 -13.95 19.69 -0.28
C ALA A 290 -13.00 20.24 -1.34
N PRO A 291 -12.09 21.17 -1.00
CA PRO A 291 -11.02 21.60 -1.89
C PRO A 291 -10.21 20.40 -2.39
N ILE A 292 -9.91 20.40 -3.69
CA ILE A 292 -9.06 19.38 -4.30
C ILE A 292 -7.61 19.69 -3.93
N ARG A 293 -6.86 18.67 -3.52
CA ARG A 293 -5.47 18.78 -3.08
C ARG A 293 -4.58 18.02 -4.04
N CYS A 294 -3.42 18.58 -4.39
CA CYS A 294 -2.39 17.88 -5.16
C CYS A 294 -1.22 17.50 -4.24
N TYR A 295 -0.57 16.38 -4.57
CA TYR A 295 0.67 15.94 -3.94
C TYR A 295 1.87 16.63 -4.59
N TYR A 296 2.88 16.93 -3.77
CA TYR A 296 4.18 17.44 -4.20
C TYR A 296 5.29 16.79 -3.40
N ALA A 297 6.41 16.46 -4.05
CA ALA A 297 7.56 15.86 -3.36
C ALA A 297 8.30 16.90 -2.51
N THR A 298 8.27 18.17 -2.92
CA THR A 298 8.90 19.28 -2.20
C THR A 298 7.99 20.52 -2.13
N LYS A 299 8.22 21.36 -1.11
CA LYS A 299 7.60 22.70 -1.02
C LYS A 299 7.80 23.55 -2.29
N LYS A 300 8.99 23.51 -2.87
CA LYS A 300 9.37 24.31 -4.06
C LYS A 300 8.52 23.96 -5.29
N GLU A 301 8.21 22.68 -5.49
CA GLU A 301 7.31 22.24 -6.58
C GLU A 301 5.88 22.75 -6.37
N ALA A 302 5.40 22.75 -5.12
CA ALA A 302 4.06 23.22 -4.78
C ALA A 302 3.93 24.74 -5.00
N GLU A 303 4.90 25.52 -4.55
CA GLU A 303 4.94 26.97 -4.76
C GLU A 303 5.07 27.33 -6.25
N ALA A 304 5.84 26.58 -7.03
CA ALA A 304 5.95 26.77 -8.48
C ALA A 304 4.65 26.48 -9.24
N ASP A 305 3.86 25.50 -8.79
CA ASP A 305 2.52 25.20 -9.32
C ASP A 305 1.43 26.11 -8.71
N GLY A 306 1.80 27.16 -7.95
CA GLY A 306 0.89 28.13 -7.33
C GLY A 306 0.06 27.60 -6.15
N ALA A 307 0.41 26.43 -5.61
CA ALA A 307 -0.27 25.86 -4.46
C ALA A 307 0.21 26.51 -3.15
N VAL A 308 -0.74 26.92 -2.31
CA VAL A 308 -0.44 27.45 -0.96
C VAL A 308 0.06 26.30 -0.07
N VAL A 309 1.29 26.42 0.44
CA VAL A 309 1.93 25.44 1.31
C VAL A 309 1.93 25.92 2.76
N ASP A 310 0.84 25.63 3.46
CA ASP A 310 0.72 25.95 4.89
C ASP A 310 1.62 25.06 5.76
N LYS A 311 1.77 23.78 5.40
CA LYS A 311 2.45 22.75 6.18
C LYS A 311 3.13 21.71 5.27
N LEU A 312 4.05 20.94 5.85
CA LEU A 312 4.83 19.88 5.21
C LEU A 312 4.80 18.62 6.08
N ASP A 313 4.97 17.45 5.49
CA ASP A 313 5.22 16.23 6.27
C ASP A 313 6.65 16.19 6.84
N LYS A 314 6.91 15.18 7.68
CA LYS A 314 8.23 14.94 8.30
C LYS A 314 9.34 14.66 7.26
N CYS A 315 8.98 14.36 6.01
CA CYS A 315 9.87 14.08 4.88
C CYS A 315 10.10 15.31 3.97
N GLY A 316 9.35 16.39 4.14
CA GLY A 316 9.41 17.61 3.33
C GLY A 316 8.47 17.63 2.11
N SER A 317 7.54 16.69 2.02
CA SER A 317 6.51 16.62 0.98
C SER A 317 5.20 17.31 1.42
N VAL A 318 4.29 17.52 0.46
CA VAL A 318 2.99 18.19 0.68
C VAL A 318 1.84 17.24 0.32
N HIS A 319 0.84 17.15 1.19
CA HIS A 319 -0.36 16.32 1.06
C HIS A 319 -0.09 14.82 0.80
N THR A 320 0.96 14.24 1.41
CA THR A 320 1.44 12.88 1.08
C THR A 320 0.37 11.79 1.00
N PHE A 321 -0.64 11.79 1.87
CA PHE A 321 -1.71 10.78 1.87
C PHE A 321 -3.04 11.24 1.22
N THR A 322 -3.22 12.53 0.96
CA THR A 322 -4.52 13.10 0.49
C THR A 322 -4.47 13.74 -0.90
N GLY A 323 -3.28 13.97 -1.44
CA GLY A 323 -3.09 14.65 -2.72
C GLY A 323 -3.33 13.77 -3.95
N LEU A 324 -3.90 14.36 -5.00
CA LEU A 324 -3.88 13.84 -6.36
C LEU A 324 -2.43 13.71 -6.85
N ARG A 325 -2.16 12.67 -7.64
CA ARG A 325 -0.83 12.30 -8.16
C ARG A 325 -0.90 12.04 -9.66
N GLU A 326 0.22 12.27 -10.36
CA GLU A 326 0.43 12.01 -11.80
C GLU A 326 -0.78 12.35 -12.69
N ASP A 327 -1.34 11.38 -13.42
CA ASP A 327 -2.46 11.57 -14.35
C ASP A 327 -3.64 12.36 -13.77
N ALA A 328 -3.97 12.13 -12.50
CA ALA A 328 -5.05 12.83 -11.81
C ALA A 328 -4.68 14.28 -11.48
N LYS A 329 -3.41 14.53 -11.09
CA LYS A 329 -2.88 15.88 -10.86
C LYS A 329 -2.80 16.65 -12.18
N ALA A 330 -2.26 16.04 -13.23
CA ALA A 330 -2.12 16.64 -14.55
C ALA A 330 -3.47 16.97 -15.18
N LEU A 331 -4.48 16.10 -15.04
CA LEU A 331 -5.85 16.39 -15.46
C LEU A 331 -6.44 17.57 -14.68
N TYR A 332 -6.34 17.58 -13.35
CA TYR A 332 -6.81 18.70 -12.53
C TYR A 332 -6.16 20.03 -12.95
N GLN A 333 -4.83 20.06 -13.13
CA GLN A 333 -4.09 21.23 -13.59
C GLN A 333 -4.46 21.65 -15.04
N ALA A 334 -4.83 20.71 -15.90
CA ALA A 334 -5.33 21.02 -17.24
C ALA A 334 -6.74 21.64 -17.22
N ILE A 335 -7.59 21.26 -16.25
CA ILE A 335 -8.92 21.83 -16.06
C ILE A 335 -8.83 23.24 -15.48
N GLU A 336 -8.04 23.44 -14.41
CA GLU A 336 -7.82 24.76 -13.78
C GLU A 336 -7.18 25.76 -14.77
N ALA A 337 -6.25 25.29 -15.61
CA ALA A 337 -5.64 26.10 -16.67
C ALA A 337 -6.53 26.28 -17.93
N GLY A 338 -7.79 25.80 -17.91
CA GLY A 338 -8.73 25.91 -19.04
C GLY A 338 -8.37 25.12 -20.31
N ARG A 339 -7.31 24.29 -20.27
CA ARG A 339 -6.85 23.46 -21.41
C ARG A 339 -7.77 22.27 -21.67
N GLU A 340 -8.38 21.72 -20.63
CA GLU A 340 -9.36 20.63 -20.75
C GLU A 340 -10.78 21.15 -20.56
N THR A 341 -11.47 21.45 -21.67
CA THR A 341 -12.81 22.05 -21.67
C THR A 341 -13.95 21.03 -21.60
N ARG A 342 -13.68 19.73 -21.74
CA ARG A 342 -14.68 18.64 -21.69
C ARG A 342 -15.12 18.32 -20.26
N VAL A 343 -14.31 18.68 -19.26
CA VAL A 343 -14.58 18.47 -17.84
C VAL A 343 -14.90 19.80 -17.16
N ARG A 344 -15.88 19.80 -16.25
CA ARG A 344 -16.19 20.92 -15.35
C ARG A 344 -16.21 20.45 -13.89
N LEU A 345 -15.64 21.25 -12.99
CA LEU A 345 -15.66 21.01 -11.55
C LEU A 345 -16.77 21.85 -10.90
N PHE A 346 -17.50 21.27 -9.94
CA PHE A 346 -18.39 22.03 -9.06
C PHE A 346 -18.10 21.69 -7.60
N HIS A 347 -17.72 22.72 -6.84
CA HIS A 347 -17.60 22.65 -5.39
C HIS A 347 -19.00 22.73 -4.76
N VAL A 348 -19.51 21.58 -4.33
CA VAL A 348 -20.80 21.48 -3.64
C VAL A 348 -20.66 21.95 -2.20
N LYS A 349 -21.26 23.11 -1.90
CA LYS A 349 -21.48 23.65 -0.55
C LYS A 349 -22.91 23.31 -0.10
N LYS A 350 -23.25 23.50 1.19
CA LYS A 350 -24.61 23.20 1.72
C LYS A 350 -25.76 23.89 0.96
N GLN A 351 -25.50 25.03 0.31
CA GLN A 351 -26.51 25.81 -0.44
C GLN A 351 -26.66 25.39 -1.92
N SER A 352 -25.79 24.54 -2.47
CA SER A 352 -25.82 24.15 -3.90
C SER A 352 -26.62 22.87 -4.19
N GLY A 353 -27.56 22.49 -3.31
CA GLY A 353 -28.46 21.34 -3.51
C GLY A 353 -29.16 21.32 -4.87
N PRO A 354 -29.79 22.43 -5.34
CA PRO A 354 -30.43 22.47 -6.66
C PRO A 354 -29.48 22.18 -7.83
N VAL A 355 -28.22 22.66 -7.76
CA VAL A 355 -27.20 22.44 -8.79
C VAL A 355 -26.73 20.98 -8.80
N GLN A 356 -26.59 20.37 -7.61
CA GLN A 356 -26.30 18.94 -7.48
C GLN A 356 -27.42 18.10 -8.10
N THR A 357 -28.68 18.34 -7.74
CA THR A 357 -29.83 17.62 -8.29
C THR A 357 -29.91 17.77 -9.81
N GLN A 358 -29.81 19.01 -10.33
CA GLN A 358 -29.82 19.27 -11.78
C GLN A 358 -28.68 18.55 -12.51
N ALA A 359 -27.48 18.49 -11.93
CA ALA A 359 -26.33 17.79 -12.52
C ALA A 359 -26.51 16.26 -12.54
N LEU A 360 -27.11 15.68 -11.49
CA LEU A 360 -27.43 14.26 -11.40
C LEU A 360 -28.58 13.87 -12.34
N ASP A 361 -29.62 14.70 -12.44
CA ASP A 361 -30.78 14.44 -13.29
C ASP A 361 -30.44 14.58 -14.78
N ALA A 362 -29.69 15.61 -15.17
CA ALA A 362 -29.26 15.81 -16.55
C ALA A 362 -28.13 14.87 -17.02
N ALA A 363 -27.54 14.07 -16.13
CA ALA A 363 -26.52 13.09 -16.50
C ALA A 363 -27.14 11.80 -17.04
N THR A 364 -26.54 11.27 -18.11
CA THR A 364 -26.85 9.95 -18.67
C THR A 364 -26.31 8.83 -17.79
N ALA A 365 -25.12 9.04 -17.22
CA ALA A 365 -24.51 8.14 -16.25
C ALA A 365 -23.97 8.92 -15.05
N ILE A 366 -24.23 8.41 -13.85
CA ILE A 366 -23.64 8.89 -12.60
C ILE A 366 -22.52 7.91 -12.23
N VAL A 367 -21.33 8.39 -11.86
CA VAL A 367 -20.25 7.54 -11.32
C VAL A 367 -19.98 7.92 -9.87
N TRP A 368 -20.19 6.98 -8.97
CA TRP A 368 -20.00 7.19 -7.53
C TRP A 368 -18.57 6.86 -7.11
N CYS A 369 -17.86 7.89 -6.63
CA CYS A 369 -16.43 7.87 -6.29
C CYS A 369 -16.19 8.26 -4.81
N CYS A 370 -17.18 8.09 -3.92
CA CYS A 370 -17.11 8.53 -2.52
C CYS A 370 -16.28 7.64 -1.57
N GLY A 371 -15.46 6.74 -2.12
CA GLY A 371 -14.53 5.89 -1.35
C GLY A 371 -14.96 4.43 -1.22
N TYR A 372 -14.26 3.70 -0.34
CA TYR A 372 -14.47 2.28 -0.06
C TYR A 372 -14.74 2.07 1.43
N GLY A 373 -15.79 1.31 1.75
CA GLY A 373 -16.03 0.72 3.07
C GLY A 373 -15.29 -0.60 3.24
N THR A 374 -15.36 -1.21 4.43
CA THR A 374 -14.76 -2.52 4.66
C THR A 374 -15.59 -3.63 4.01
N ASN A 375 -14.93 -4.58 3.34
CA ASN A 375 -15.57 -5.85 3.00
C ASN A 375 -15.58 -6.76 4.25
N MET A 376 -16.53 -6.51 5.15
CA MET A 376 -16.62 -7.18 6.45
C MET A 376 -17.46 -8.47 6.37
N ILE A 377 -17.04 -9.50 7.10
CA ILE A 377 -17.82 -10.72 7.34
C ILE A 377 -18.44 -10.67 8.75
N PRO A 378 -19.57 -11.35 9.01
CA PRO A 378 -20.10 -11.47 10.37
C PRO A 378 -19.06 -12.00 11.34
N VAL A 379 -18.88 -11.29 12.45
CA VAL A 379 -18.05 -11.72 13.57
C VAL A 379 -18.95 -11.82 14.80
N THR A 380 -18.91 -12.93 15.52
CA THR A 380 -19.68 -13.13 16.76
C THR A 380 -18.79 -13.25 17.99
N THR A 381 -19.29 -12.74 19.11
CA THR A 381 -18.68 -12.87 20.44
C THR A 381 -19.04 -14.24 21.06
N ALA A 382 -18.43 -14.56 22.21
CA ALA A 382 -18.55 -15.89 22.83
C ALA A 382 -19.94 -16.21 23.41
N ASP A 383 -20.78 -15.20 23.56
CA ASP A 383 -22.22 -15.26 23.87
C ASP A 383 -23.11 -15.46 22.62
N GLY A 384 -22.50 -15.54 21.42
CA GLY A 384 -23.21 -15.65 20.15
C GLY A 384 -23.73 -14.32 19.57
N ALA A 385 -23.55 -13.20 20.28
CA ALA A 385 -23.99 -11.89 19.78
C ALA A 385 -23.12 -11.42 18.60
N LEU A 386 -23.69 -10.59 17.72
CA LEU A 386 -22.93 -9.99 16.62
C LEU A 386 -22.02 -8.87 17.16
N LEU A 387 -20.72 -8.99 16.90
CA LEU A 387 -19.71 -8.01 17.29
C LEU A 387 -19.94 -6.68 16.55
N LYS A 388 -20.32 -5.64 17.29
CA LYS A 388 -20.38 -4.27 16.77
C LYS A 388 -18.98 -3.63 16.77
N VAL A 389 -18.60 -3.05 15.65
CA VAL A 389 -17.28 -2.44 15.42
C VAL A 389 -17.39 -0.96 15.06
N CYS A 390 -16.43 -0.13 15.47
CA CYS A 390 -16.42 1.29 15.14
C CYS A 390 -16.25 1.50 13.62
N HIS A 391 -17.09 2.36 13.01
CA HIS A 391 -16.92 2.78 11.61
C HIS A 391 -16.46 4.24 11.53
N SER A 392 -15.44 4.48 10.71
CA SER A 392 -14.88 5.80 10.50
C SER A 392 -15.91 6.75 9.90
N ARG A 393 -16.02 7.94 10.50
CA ARG A 393 -16.91 9.04 10.07
C ARG A 393 -18.42 8.78 10.22
N GLY A 394 -18.84 7.86 11.10
CA GLY A 394 -20.24 7.71 11.51
C GLY A 394 -21.20 7.16 10.44
N SER A 395 -20.68 6.63 9.33
CA SER A 395 -21.48 5.90 8.35
C SER A 395 -21.32 4.41 8.57
N SER A 396 -22.42 3.66 8.68
CA SER A 396 -22.44 2.20 8.81
C SER A 396 -21.77 1.46 7.64
N ASN A 397 -21.64 2.12 6.48
CA ASN A 397 -20.93 1.59 5.31
C ASN A 397 -19.51 2.16 5.15
N GLY A 398 -19.01 2.87 6.17
CA GLY A 398 -17.64 3.40 6.22
C GLY A 398 -16.60 2.31 6.49
N ALA A 399 -15.32 2.66 6.31
CA ALA A 399 -14.21 1.79 6.68
C ALA A 399 -14.11 1.65 8.20
N ILE A 400 -13.93 0.43 8.70
CA ILE A 400 -13.79 0.11 10.12
C ILE A 400 -12.54 0.78 10.71
N GLU A 401 -12.70 1.30 11.93
CA GLU A 401 -11.61 1.87 12.70
C GLU A 401 -10.76 0.80 13.39
N ILE A 402 -9.48 1.11 13.51
CA ILE A 402 -8.51 0.33 14.26
C ILE A 402 -7.70 1.23 15.20
N ASP A 403 -7.08 0.64 16.21
CA ASP A 403 -6.10 1.32 17.06
C ASP A 403 -4.72 1.48 16.39
N LEU A 404 -3.73 2.00 17.13
CA LEU A 404 -2.35 2.14 16.64
C LEU A 404 -1.58 0.80 16.56
N GLN A 405 -2.16 -0.31 17.04
CA GLN A 405 -1.58 -1.66 16.97
C GLN A 405 -2.22 -2.54 15.89
N GLY A 406 -3.22 -2.02 15.15
CA GLY A 406 -3.88 -2.73 14.06
C GLY A 406 -5.13 -3.52 14.44
N ARG A 407 -5.51 -3.50 15.72
CA ARG A 407 -6.69 -4.20 16.28
C ARG A 407 -7.97 -3.45 15.95
N LEU A 408 -9.07 -4.18 15.72
CA LEU A 408 -10.40 -3.59 15.54
C LEU A 408 -10.92 -2.99 16.86
N MET A 409 -11.75 -1.96 16.76
CA MET A 409 -12.34 -1.26 17.91
C MET A 409 -13.81 -1.66 18.10
N HIS A 410 -14.19 -1.99 19.34
CA HIS A 410 -15.59 -2.20 19.73
C HIS A 410 -16.42 -0.91 19.60
N ALA A 411 -17.57 -0.98 18.92
CA ALA A 411 -18.45 0.18 18.71
C ALA A 411 -18.93 0.82 20.02
N ASP A 412 -19.34 -0.01 20.99
CA ASP A 412 -20.02 0.47 22.20
C ASP A 412 -19.02 0.98 23.27
N SER A 413 -17.84 0.36 23.39
CA SER A 413 -16.86 0.65 24.45
C SER A 413 -15.61 1.41 23.99
N HIS A 414 -15.42 1.57 22.66
CA HIS A 414 -14.20 2.08 22.04
C HIS A 414 -12.90 1.39 22.56
N GLN A 415 -12.99 0.12 22.98
CA GLN A 415 -11.84 -0.69 23.37
C GLN A 415 -11.34 -1.56 22.21
N PRO A 416 -10.03 -1.83 22.13
CA PRO A 416 -9.45 -2.69 21.10
C PRO A 416 -9.77 -4.18 21.33
N ILE A 417 -9.78 -4.94 20.24
CA ILE A 417 -10.04 -6.39 20.24
C ILE A 417 -8.74 -7.15 20.04
N ASP A 418 -8.19 -7.71 21.13
CA ASP A 418 -6.85 -8.31 21.20
C ASP A 418 -6.55 -9.38 20.14
N TRP A 419 -7.57 -10.10 19.66
CA TRP A 419 -7.44 -11.24 18.74
C TRP A 419 -7.81 -10.91 17.29
N LEU A 420 -8.33 -9.72 17.01
CA LEU A 420 -8.92 -9.36 15.71
C LEU A 420 -8.26 -8.13 15.11
N PHE A 421 -7.50 -8.36 14.04
CA PHE A 421 -6.70 -7.36 13.36
C PHE A 421 -7.27 -7.04 11.97
N GLY A 422 -7.06 -5.83 11.48
CA GLY A 422 -7.46 -5.43 10.12
C GLY A 422 -6.26 -4.99 9.28
N ILE A 423 -6.30 -5.19 7.95
CA ILE A 423 -5.30 -4.67 7.02
C ILE A 423 -5.85 -4.46 5.60
N GLY A 424 -5.33 -3.47 4.87
CA GLY A 424 -5.73 -3.18 3.49
C GLY A 424 -6.77 -2.06 3.36
N VAL A 425 -7.22 -1.82 2.12
CA VAL A 425 -8.15 -0.75 1.70
C VAL A 425 -9.56 -0.85 2.35
N GLY A 426 -9.84 -1.93 3.08
CA GLY A 426 -11.04 -2.02 3.91
C GLY A 426 -10.93 -1.27 5.24
N PHE A 427 -9.73 -1.05 5.77
CA PHE A 427 -9.52 -0.61 7.14
C PHE A 427 -8.72 0.69 7.15
N SER A 428 -9.25 1.73 7.81
CA SER A 428 -8.58 3.04 7.86
C SER A 428 -7.35 2.97 8.76
N LEU A 429 -6.13 3.05 8.20
CA LEU A 429 -4.95 3.18 9.07
C LEU A 429 -4.92 4.60 9.60
N ARG A 430 -4.93 4.74 10.92
CA ARG A 430 -4.56 5.99 11.61
C ARG A 430 -3.10 6.26 11.25
N ALA A 431 -2.87 7.06 10.22
CA ALA A 431 -1.54 7.60 9.98
C ALA A 431 -1.18 8.43 11.21
N ALA A 432 -0.02 8.18 11.83
CA ALA A 432 0.47 9.03 12.90
C ALA A 432 0.53 10.47 12.36
N PHE A 433 -0.32 11.33 12.92
CA PHE A 433 -0.64 12.71 12.53
C PHE A 433 0.00 13.21 11.23
N ASP A 434 -0.83 13.43 10.22
CA ASP A 434 -0.38 14.13 9.02
C ASP A 434 0.12 15.56 9.32
N GLU A 435 0.65 16.19 8.29
CA GLU A 435 1.08 17.59 8.21
C GLU A 435 0.10 18.54 8.93
N MET A 436 -1.20 18.26 8.81
CA MET A 436 -2.29 19.07 9.34
C MET A 436 -2.66 18.77 10.79
N ARG A 437 -2.09 17.71 11.40
CA ARG A 437 -2.56 17.05 12.64
C ARG A 437 -4.01 16.57 12.55
N THR A 438 -4.48 16.27 11.35
CA THR A 438 -5.82 15.74 11.10
C THR A 438 -5.77 14.24 10.87
N GLU A 439 -6.82 13.53 11.29
CA GLU A 439 -6.95 12.09 11.00
C GLU A 439 -7.13 11.88 9.49
N THR A 440 -6.04 11.48 8.83
CA THR A 440 -6.07 11.09 7.42
C THR A 440 -5.63 9.63 7.24
N ARG A 441 -6.18 9.05 6.18
CA ARG A 441 -6.15 7.62 5.93
C ARG A 441 -4.96 7.27 5.02
N ALA A 442 -4.04 6.47 5.52
CA ALA A 442 -2.91 5.97 4.71
C ALA A 442 -3.27 4.64 4.02
N ASP A 443 -3.69 4.73 2.75
CA ASP A 443 -3.85 3.58 1.86
C ASP A 443 -2.66 3.47 0.88
N GLY A 444 -2.04 2.30 0.81
CA GLY A 444 -1.00 2.03 -0.19
C GLY A 444 -0.36 0.66 0.00
N VAL A 445 -0.02 -0.01 -1.09
CA VAL A 445 0.57 -1.36 -1.03
C VAL A 445 1.92 -1.33 -0.29
N THR A 446 2.71 -0.26 -0.49
CA THR A 446 3.95 0.00 0.24
C THR A 446 3.74 0.16 1.76
N VAL A 447 2.59 0.68 2.19
CA VAL A 447 2.21 0.79 3.61
C VAL A 447 1.94 -0.60 4.19
N TYR A 448 1.31 -1.49 3.43
CA TYR A 448 1.04 -2.86 3.89
C TYR A 448 2.32 -3.71 3.98
N HIS A 449 3.30 -3.50 3.08
CA HIS A 449 4.52 -4.32 2.99
C HIS A 449 5.68 -3.84 3.88
N ARG A 450 5.91 -2.53 3.97
CA ARG A 450 7.23 -2.02 4.35
C ARG A 450 7.36 -1.65 5.82
N ARG A 451 6.51 -0.75 6.30
CA ARG A 451 6.58 -0.14 7.65
C ARG A 451 5.18 0.21 8.17
N GLY A 452 4.21 -0.65 7.94
CA GLY A 452 2.84 -0.46 8.43
C GLY A 452 2.32 -1.70 9.11
N ARG A 453 1.02 -1.98 8.94
CA ARG A 453 0.29 -2.95 9.77
C ARG A 453 0.86 -4.37 9.82
N ALA A 454 1.55 -4.85 8.77
CA ALA A 454 2.22 -6.14 8.84
C ALA A 454 3.24 -6.20 9.99
N THR A 455 3.98 -5.11 10.23
CA THR A 455 4.90 -4.98 11.37
C THR A 455 4.15 -4.96 12.71
N LEU A 456 3.00 -4.28 12.79
CA LEU A 456 2.19 -4.22 14.01
C LEU A 456 1.62 -5.60 14.40
N ILE A 457 1.08 -6.33 13.42
CA ILE A 457 0.56 -7.70 13.60
C ILE A 457 1.69 -8.62 14.07
N LEU A 458 2.87 -8.56 13.45
CA LEU A 458 4.02 -9.38 13.84
C LEU A 458 4.52 -9.02 15.25
N ALA A 459 4.54 -7.74 15.63
CA ALA A 459 4.90 -7.32 16.99
C ALA A 459 3.91 -7.85 18.04
N SER A 460 2.62 -7.95 17.70
CA SER A 460 1.62 -8.58 18.57
C SER A 460 1.79 -10.11 18.69
N MET A 461 2.47 -10.76 17.75
CA MET A 461 2.65 -12.23 17.70
C MET A 461 4.00 -12.74 18.23
N PHE A 462 5.04 -11.89 18.18
CA PHE A 462 6.43 -12.22 18.54
C PHE A 462 7.03 -11.29 19.60
N GLY A 463 6.29 -10.26 20.03
CA GLY A 463 6.79 -9.21 20.91
C GLY A 463 7.43 -8.05 20.14
N THR A 464 7.69 -6.96 20.86
CA THR A 464 8.19 -5.70 20.29
C THR A 464 9.66 -5.77 19.89
N ALA A 465 10.53 -6.30 20.75
CA ALA A 465 11.98 -6.33 20.52
C ALA A 465 12.41 -6.97 19.17
N PRO A 466 11.94 -8.17 18.75
CA PRO A 466 12.35 -8.76 17.47
C PRO A 466 11.76 -8.07 16.22
N VAL A 467 10.90 -7.06 16.39
CA VAL A 467 10.13 -6.43 15.29
C VAL A 467 10.37 -4.93 15.18
N TYR A 468 10.61 -4.23 16.30
CA TYR A 468 10.89 -2.80 16.39
C TYR A 468 12.35 -2.47 16.71
N GLY A 469 13.13 -3.46 17.14
CA GLY A 469 14.53 -3.32 17.56
C GLY A 469 14.66 -3.33 19.09
N SER A 470 15.89 -3.59 19.58
CA SER A 470 16.14 -3.81 21.02
C SER A 470 15.74 -2.63 21.91
N ASP A 471 15.77 -1.41 21.36
CA ASP A 471 15.55 -0.17 22.12
C ASP A 471 14.15 0.45 21.93
N CYS A 472 13.26 -0.21 21.17
CA CYS A 472 11.99 0.39 20.72
C CYS A 472 10.78 -0.36 21.31
N ALA A 473 10.03 0.31 22.19
CA ALA A 473 8.78 -0.21 22.75
C ALA A 473 7.57 0.02 21.83
N THR A 474 7.60 1.06 20.99
CA THR A 474 6.50 1.41 20.07
C THR A 474 6.93 1.53 18.62
N PHE A 475 5.96 1.41 17.72
CA PHE A 475 6.15 1.60 16.29
C PHE A 475 6.59 3.04 15.96
N GLU A 476 6.05 4.04 16.65
CA GLU A 476 6.42 5.44 16.51
C GLU A 476 7.90 5.69 16.85
N GLN A 477 8.42 5.06 17.92
CA GLN A 477 9.82 5.13 18.31
C GLN A 477 10.74 4.53 17.23
N MET A 478 10.39 3.35 16.69
CA MET A 478 11.12 2.72 15.59
C MET A 478 11.15 3.63 14.35
N VAL A 479 10.02 4.24 13.98
CA VAL A 479 9.95 5.20 12.87
C VAL A 479 10.83 6.42 13.15
N GLU A 480 10.80 6.98 14.36
CA GLU A 480 11.62 8.14 14.70
C GLU A 480 13.12 7.82 14.69
N LYS A 481 13.54 6.67 15.23
CA LYS A 481 14.93 6.16 15.17
C LYS A 481 15.41 6.05 13.72
N CYS A 482 14.55 5.52 12.84
CA CYS A 482 14.84 5.43 11.40
C CYS A 482 14.94 6.78 10.69
N GLU A 483 14.03 7.72 10.97
CA GLU A 483 14.03 9.04 10.31
C GLU A 483 15.13 9.97 10.84
N ARG A 484 15.57 9.77 12.09
CA ARG A 484 16.75 10.46 12.66
C ARG A 484 18.00 10.07 11.89
N ARG A 485 18.31 8.76 11.80
CA ARG A 485 19.43 8.24 10.99
C ARG A 485 19.44 8.76 9.56
N ARG A 486 18.28 8.73 8.87
CA ARG A 486 18.15 9.29 7.51
C ARG A 486 18.49 10.77 7.37
N LYS A 487 18.29 11.58 8.42
CA LYS A 487 18.71 12.99 8.43
C LYS A 487 20.21 13.09 8.63
N ASP A 488 20.76 12.28 9.52
CA ASP A 488 22.20 12.20 9.79
C ASP A 488 22.97 11.75 8.53
N ASP A 489 22.49 10.71 7.83
CA ASP A 489 23.03 10.23 6.55
C ASP A 489 22.99 11.31 5.45
N LYS A 490 21.86 12.04 5.34
CA LYS A 490 21.71 13.15 4.39
C LYS A 490 22.60 14.33 4.72
N ALA A 491 22.84 14.61 6.00
CA ALA A 491 23.76 15.65 6.43
C ALA A 491 25.22 15.26 6.08
N ALA A 492 25.61 14.01 6.37
CA ALA A 492 26.92 13.47 6.02
C ALA A 492 27.16 13.41 4.50
N ALA A 493 26.12 13.15 3.70
CA ALA A 493 26.19 13.14 2.23
C ALA A 493 26.15 14.54 1.58
N SER A 494 26.03 15.63 2.36
CA SER A 494 25.94 16.99 1.81
C SER A 494 27.33 17.60 1.54
N PRO A 495 27.55 18.27 0.39
CA PRO A 495 28.90 18.67 -0.03
C PRO A 495 29.55 19.79 0.80
N SER A 496 28.84 20.44 1.73
CA SER A 496 29.44 21.46 2.61
C SER A 496 30.37 20.85 3.67
N ALA A 497 30.16 19.61 4.08
CA ALA A 497 31.10 18.89 4.96
C ALA A 497 32.43 18.60 4.24
N ALA A 498 32.39 18.40 2.91
CA ALA A 498 33.58 18.18 2.09
C ALA A 498 34.41 19.46 1.84
N SER A 499 33.81 20.66 1.88
CA SER A 499 34.56 21.91 1.74
C SER A 499 35.34 22.25 3.02
N HIS A 500 34.72 22.12 4.19
CA HIS A 500 35.35 22.43 5.48
C HIS A 500 36.56 21.53 5.79
N ASN A 501 36.50 20.25 5.41
CA ASN A 501 37.65 19.33 5.54
C ASN A 501 38.78 19.60 4.53
N ARG A 502 38.52 20.37 3.46
CA ARG A 502 39.55 20.73 2.45
C ARG A 502 40.31 21.98 2.87
N GLU A 503 39.63 22.99 3.42
CA GLU A 503 40.28 24.18 3.98
C GLU A 503 41.10 23.86 5.24
N ALA A 504 40.59 23.01 6.13
CA ALA A 504 41.31 22.58 7.34
C ALA A 504 42.63 21.83 7.03
N ASN A 505 42.69 21.07 5.93
CA ASN A 505 43.92 20.40 5.49
C ASN A 505 44.88 21.34 4.75
N LEU A 506 44.38 22.31 3.98
CA LEU A 506 45.23 23.31 3.32
C LEU A 506 45.89 24.27 4.33
N GLN A 507 45.21 24.63 5.42
CA GLN A 507 45.81 25.44 6.48
C GLN A 507 46.90 24.71 7.26
N ARG A 508 46.78 23.39 7.49
CA ARG A 508 47.82 22.59 8.17
C ARG A 508 49.10 22.41 7.36
N LEU A 509 49.01 22.43 6.03
CA LEU A 509 50.18 22.33 5.14
C LEU A 509 50.95 23.66 4.99
N ALA A 510 50.35 24.80 5.32
CA ALA A 510 50.98 26.11 5.23
C ALA A 510 51.82 26.50 6.46
N SER A 511 51.61 25.86 7.61
CA SER A 511 52.23 26.20 8.90
C SER A 511 53.50 25.43 9.25
N ALA A 512 53.95 24.48 8.41
CA ALA A 512 55.14 23.66 8.66
C ALA A 512 56.39 24.19 7.93
N LYS A 513 57.01 25.26 8.45
CA LYS A 513 58.35 25.70 8.04
C LYS A 513 59.43 25.20 9.00
N PHE A 514 60.45 24.56 8.44
CA PHE A 514 61.84 24.48 8.93
C PHE A 514 62.10 24.07 10.40
N THR A 515 62.59 22.85 10.57
CA THR A 515 63.86 22.63 11.29
C THR A 515 64.67 21.53 10.58
N VAL A 516 65.98 21.71 10.49
CA VAL A 516 66.95 20.77 9.87
C VAL A 516 67.82 20.19 10.98
N ASP A 517 68.13 18.89 10.95
CA ASP A 517 69.39 18.40 11.53
C ASP A 517 69.94 17.13 10.82
N ARG A 518 71.20 16.79 11.11
CA ARG A 518 72.12 15.99 10.27
C ARG A 518 72.39 14.55 10.76
N GLY A 519 72.83 13.71 9.81
CA GLY A 519 73.48 12.40 10.04
C GLY A 519 72.60 11.20 9.66
N THR A 520 73.05 10.14 8.98
CA THR A 520 74.42 9.75 8.56
C THR A 520 74.38 8.92 7.26
N VAL A 521 75.50 8.78 6.54
CA VAL A 521 75.59 8.21 5.17
C VAL A 521 76.11 6.77 5.16
N VAL A 522 75.51 5.87 4.35
CA VAL A 522 76.23 4.76 3.67
C VAL A 522 75.65 4.45 2.27
N ASN A 523 76.46 4.75 1.24
CA ASN A 523 76.62 4.28 -0.15
C ASN A 523 75.59 3.39 -0.92
N THR A 524 75.42 3.78 -2.19
CA THR A 524 74.85 3.07 -3.37
C THR A 524 75.89 2.20 -4.13
N PRO A 525 75.50 1.38 -5.15
CA PRO A 525 75.43 1.83 -6.58
C PRO A 525 74.23 1.24 -7.39
N THR A 526 73.35 2.00 -8.07
CA THR A 526 73.40 2.62 -9.44
C THR A 526 73.34 1.73 -10.69
N SER A 527 72.21 1.83 -11.43
CA SER A 527 72.08 1.98 -12.90
C SER A 527 70.71 2.65 -13.18
N ALA A 528 70.56 3.85 -13.78
CA ALA A 528 70.79 4.27 -15.19
C ALA A 528 69.98 3.42 -16.21
N ALA A 529 69.35 3.92 -17.29
CA ALA A 529 68.94 5.25 -17.80
C ALA A 529 68.09 5.00 -19.10
N ASN A 530 67.22 5.86 -19.69
CA ASN A 530 66.58 7.15 -19.37
C ASN A 530 65.36 7.34 -20.31
N SER A 531 64.48 8.34 -20.08
CA SER A 531 63.49 8.81 -21.08
C SER A 531 64.14 9.70 -22.17
N PRO A 532 63.45 9.99 -23.30
CA PRO A 532 62.82 11.31 -23.42
C PRO A 532 61.48 11.35 -24.18
N ALA A 533 60.85 12.54 -24.19
CA ALA A 533 59.57 12.84 -24.85
C ALA A 533 59.77 13.72 -26.14
N PRO A 534 58.85 14.59 -26.60
CA PRO A 534 58.08 14.36 -27.83
C PRO A 534 58.23 15.46 -28.91
N PRO A 535 57.62 15.26 -30.09
CA PRO A 535 56.93 16.36 -30.81
C PRO A 535 55.64 15.84 -31.51
N SER A 536 54.71 16.59 -32.11
CA SER A 536 54.24 17.98 -32.12
C SER A 536 53.10 18.02 -33.16
N LYS A 537 52.03 18.81 -32.91
CA LYS A 537 51.02 19.35 -33.85
C LYS A 537 50.95 18.86 -35.31
N LEU A 538 49.74 18.51 -35.78
CA LEU A 538 49.14 19.11 -36.99
C LEU A 538 47.61 18.98 -37.03
N LYS A 539 46.97 19.82 -37.86
CA LYS A 539 45.52 19.96 -38.07
C LYS A 539 45.04 19.11 -39.27
N GLU A 540 43.72 19.12 -39.44
CA GLU A 540 42.90 18.82 -40.65
C GLU A 540 42.14 17.49 -40.57
N SER A 541 40.93 17.30 -41.12
CA SER A 541 39.69 18.09 -41.28
C SER A 541 38.83 17.32 -42.30
N ARG A 542 37.53 17.12 -42.03
CA ARG A 542 36.53 16.45 -42.92
C ARG A 542 36.80 14.94 -43.13
N GLN A 543 35.82 14.05 -43.13
CA GLN A 543 34.39 14.20 -43.48
C GLN A 543 33.44 13.85 -42.33
#